data_AF-B1ZPT9-F1
#
_entry.id   AF-B1ZPT9-F1
#
_cell.length_a   1.000
_cell.length_b   1.000
_cell.length_c   1.000
_cell.angle_alpha   90.00
_cell.angle_beta   90.00
_cell.angle_gamma   90.00
#
_symmetry.space_group_name_H-M   'P 1'
#
loop_
_entity.id
_entity.type
_entity.pdbx_description
1 polymer ?
#
loop_
_entity_poly.entity_id
_entity_poly.type
_entity_poly.pdbx_seq_one_letter_code
_entity_poly.pdbx_strand_id
1 'polypeptide(L)' 'MRDEALLREINDELKKLPVEEIAHVRDRVRYSCPPCPMVQSVVLMLNGLIEVKNLQL' A
#
# COMPACT_ATOMS: atom_id res chain seq x y z
N MET A 1 0.73 16.61 -8.24
CA MET A 1 2.08 16.66 -7.66
C MET A 1 2.14 16.42 -6.14
N ARG A 2 1.05 16.61 -5.36
CA ARG A 2 1.07 16.33 -3.91
C ARG A 2 0.85 14.84 -3.55
N ASP A 3 0.08 14.13 -4.37
CA ASP A 3 -0.33 12.74 -4.09
C ASP A 3 0.79 11.72 -4.38
N GLU A 4 1.65 11.98 -5.37
CA GLU A 4 2.78 11.09 -5.71
C GLU A 4 3.86 11.06 -4.62
N ALA A 5 4.14 12.21 -4.00
CA ALA A 5 5.11 12.29 -2.91
C ALA A 5 4.61 11.49 -1.69
N LEU A 6 3.32 11.63 -1.37
CA LEU A 6 2.67 10.88 -0.30
C LEU A 6 2.69 9.37 -0.57
N LEU A 7 2.34 8.95 -1.79
CA LEU A 7 2.40 7.53 -2.17
C LEU A 7 3.82 6.96 -2.05
N ARG A 8 4.84 7.73 -2.44
CA ARG A 8 6.23 7.33 -2.31
C ARG A 8 6.65 7.14 -0.86
N GLU A 9 6.30 8.07 0.02
CA GLU A 9 6.58 7.95 1.46
C GLU A 9 5.88 6.72 2.06
N ILE A 10 4.61 6.49 1.73
CA ILE A 10 3.87 5.31 2.18
C ILE A 10 4.56 4.01 1.70
N ASN A 11 4.98 3.95 0.45
CA ASN A 11 5.69 2.79 -0.10
C ASN A 11 7.04 2.57 0.59
N ASP A 12 7.80 3.64 0.81
CA ASP A 12 9.13 3.57 1.42
C ASP A 12 9.08 3.11 2.89
N GLU A 13 8.02 3.44 3.63
CA GLU A 13 7.80 2.91 4.98
C GLU A 13 7.29 1.47 4.96
N LEU A 14 6.28 1.17 4.15
CA LEU A 14 5.65 -0.16 4.17
C LEU A 14 6.51 -1.25 3.54
N LYS A 15 7.42 -0.92 2.61
CA LYS A 15 8.39 -1.90 2.08
C LYS A 15 9.34 -2.46 3.14
N LYS A 16 9.44 -1.85 4.32
CA LYS A 16 10.25 -2.36 5.43
C LYS A 16 9.53 -3.48 6.21
N LEU A 17 8.21 -3.55 6.13
CA LEU A 17 7.37 -4.46 6.92
C LEU A 17 7.23 -5.84 6.24
N PRO A 18 6.96 -6.93 6.99
CA PRO A 18 6.65 -8.22 6.40
C PRO A 18 5.34 -8.20 5.60
N VAL A 19 5.14 -9.17 4.71
CA VAL A 19 4.00 -9.22 3.79
C VAL A 19 2.66 -9.23 4.54
N GLU A 20 2.59 -9.94 5.67
CA GLU A 20 1.40 -10.06 6.50
C GLU A 20 0.96 -8.71 7.07
N GLU A 21 1.92 -7.88 7.49
CA GLU A 21 1.64 -6.53 8.01
C GLU A 21 1.18 -5.59 6.90
N ILE A 22 1.79 -5.66 5.71
CA ILE A 22 1.36 -4.87 4.55
C ILE A 22 -0.07 -5.24 4.14
N ALA A 23 -0.39 -6.54 4.12
CA ALA A 23 -1.74 -7.04 3.85
C ALA A 23 -2.74 -6.53 4.89
N HIS A 24 -2.37 -6.56 6.18
CA HIS A 24 -3.21 -6.04 7.25
C HIS A 24 -3.50 -4.54 7.07
N VAL A 25 -2.49 -3.72 6.77
CA VAL A 25 -2.66 -2.28 6.53
C VAL A 25 -3.54 -2.03 5.31
N ARG A 26 -3.32 -2.73 4.19
CA ARG A 26 -4.14 -2.63 2.98
C ARG A 26 -5.62 -2.88 3.29
N ASP A 27 -5.91 -3.95 4.02
CA ASP A 27 -7.29 -4.32 4.35
C ASP A 27 -7.93 -3.28 5.26
N ARG A 28 -7.19 -2.75 6.24
CA ARG A 28 -7.68 -1.64 7.07
C ARG A 28 -7.99 -0.39 6.26
N VAL A 29 -7.11 0.01 5.34
CA VAL A 29 -7.34 1.17 4.47
C VAL A 29 -8.56 0.94 3.57
N ARG A 30 -8.72 -0.27 3.02
CA ARG A 30 -9.86 -0.63 2.17
C ARG A 30 -11.20 -0.60 2.90
N TYR A 31 -11.24 -1.07 4.16
CA TYR A 31 -12.49 -1.23 4.90
C TYR A 31 -12.81 -0.09 5.87
N SER A 32 -11.81 0.73 6.26
CA SER A 32 -12.02 1.83 7.21
C SER A 32 -12.19 3.19 6.52
N CYS A 33 -11.72 3.34 5.27
CA CYS A 33 -11.82 4.60 4.53
C CYS A 33 -12.98 4.55 3.52
N PRO A 34 -13.71 5.65 3.30
CA PRO A 34 -14.65 5.75 2.19
C PRO A 34 -13.96 5.45 0.86
N PRO A 35 -14.65 4.79 -0.09
CA PRO A 35 -14.08 4.51 -1.40
C PRO A 35 -13.85 5.82 -2.15
N CYS A 36 -12.60 6.26 -2.23
CA CYS A 36 -12.18 7.43 -2.99
C CYS A 36 -10.97 7.09 -3.87
N PRO A 37 -10.68 7.88 -4.92
CA PRO A 37 -9.59 7.61 -5.85
C PRO A 37 -8.23 7.43 -5.14
N MET A 38 -7.97 8.19 -4.08
CA MET A 38 -6.73 8.07 -3.30
C MET A 38 -6.61 6.71 -2.60
N VAL A 39 -7.68 6.25 -1.94
CA VAL A 39 -7.72 4.94 -1.27
C VAL A 39 -7.50 3.81 -2.27
N GLN A 40 -8.10 3.91 -3.47
CA GLN A 40 -7.89 2.94 -4.53
C GLN A 40 -6.43 2.90 -4.98
N SER A 41 -5.80 4.05 -5.20
CA SER A 41 -4.38 4.14 -5.55
C SER A 41 -3.47 3.53 -4.48
N VAL A 42 -3.73 3.79 -3.20
CA VAL A 42 -2.98 3.19 -2.09
C VAL A 42 -3.16 1.68 -2.08
N VAL A 43 -4.40 1.17 -2.18
CA VAL A 43 -4.67 -0.28 -2.17
C VAL A 43 -3.98 -0.99 -3.34
N LEU A 44 -4.02 -0.42 -4.55
CA LEU A 44 -3.34 -0.96 -5.72
C LEU A 44 -1.82 -0.99 -5.54
N MET A 45 -1.24 0.09 -5.02
CA MET A 45 0.19 0.16 -4.71
C MET A 45 0.61 -0.91 -3.70
N LEU A 46 -0.18 -1.12 -2.63
CA LEU A 46 0.12 -2.14 -1.62
C LEU A 46 -0.02 -3.56 -2.16
N ASN A 47 -0.96 -3.82 -3.08
CA ASN A 47 -1.03 -5.10 -3.78
C ASN A 47 0.24 -5.35 -4.59
N GLY A 48 0.70 -4.36 -5.36
CA GLY A 48 1.94 -4.48 -6.12
C GLY A 48 3.16 -4.73 -5.22
N LEU A 49 3.23 -4.06 -4.07
CA LEU A 49 4.32 -4.28 -3.10
C LEU A 49 4.31 -5.70 -2.52
N ILE A 50 3.14 -6.23 -2.20
CA ILE A 50 2.97 -7.62 -1.74
C ILE A 50 3.42 -8.61 -2.82
N GLU A 51 3.01 -8.39 -4.07
CA GLU A 51 3.42 -9.22 -5.20
C GLU A 51 4.94 -9.23 -5.37
N VAL A 52 5.58 -8.06 -5.37
CA VAL A 52 7.05 -7.94 -5.48
C VAL A 52 7.75 -8.69 -4.35
N LYS A 53 7.27 -8.56 -3.11
CA LYS A 53 7.88 -9.26 -1.97
C LYS A 53 7.70 -10.77 -2.01
N ASN A 54 6.54 -11.25 -2.47
CA ASN A 54 6.28 -12.67 -2.63
C ASN A 54 7.15 -13.30 -3.73
N LEU A 55 7.59 -12.51 -4.71
CA LEU A 55 8.49 -12.95 -5.77
C LEU A 55 9.95 -13.12 -5.31
N GLN A 56 10.29 -12.79 -4.06
CA GLN A 56 11.64 -12.90 -3.48
C GLN A 56 12.75 -12.20 -4.30
N LEU A 57 12.41 -11.14 -5.04
CA LEU A 57 13.38 -10.29 -5.75
C LEU A 57 14.21 -9.41 -4.80
#